data_AF-A0A7G7BVA2-F1
#
_entry.id   AF-A0A7G7BVA2-F1
#
_cell.length_a   1.000
_cell.length_b   1.000
_cell.length_c   1.000
_cell.angle_alpha   90.00
_cell.angle_beta   90.00
_cell.angle_gamma   90.00
#
_symmetry.space_group_name_H-M   'P 1'
#
loop_
_entity.id
_entity.type
_entity.pdbx_description
1 polymer ?
#
loop_
_entity_poly.entity_id
_entity_poly.type
_entity_poly.pdbx_seq_one_letter_code
_entity_poly.pdbx_strand_id
1 'polypeptide(L)'
;MTITCQKLHFASSAGGLDLDWKALSTIDLVSVATFQTSFVNTHGQRVKTMVHTPWASLAFAVAAITAFPAHPRLLSGGWLPPGFEQKCARFGRPCRPAATLAAPQ
;
A
#
# COMPACT_ATOMS: atom_id res chain seq x y z
N MET A 1 -11.88 -0.05 -9.56
CA MET A 1 -10.83 -0.57 -8.64
C MET A 1 -11.29 -0.29 -7.23
N THR A 2 -11.18 -1.27 -6.33
CA THR A 2 -11.63 -1.15 -4.94
C THR A 2 -10.51 -1.64 -4.01
N ILE A 3 -10.18 -0.85 -2.99
CA ILE A 3 -9.19 -1.20 -1.96
C ILE A 3 -9.96 -1.59 -0.70
N THR A 4 -9.66 -2.75 -0.13
CA THR A 4 -10.17 -3.18 1.18
C THR A 4 -9.01 -3.55 2.10
N CYS A 5 -9.30 -3.79 3.39
CA CYS A 5 -8.29 -4.31 4.33
C CYS A 5 -7.79 -5.72 3.99
N GLN A 6 -8.36 -6.39 2.98
CA GLN A 6 -8.03 -7.76 2.59
C GLN A 6 -7.36 -7.83 1.21
N LYS A 7 -7.78 -6.99 0.26
CA LYS A 7 -7.32 -7.07 -1.13
C LYS A 7 -7.47 -5.79 -1.95
N LEU A 8 -6.76 -5.75 -3.07
CA LEU A 8 -7.04 -4.88 -4.21
C LEU A 8 -7.90 -5.62 -5.23
N HIS A 9 -9.09 -5.11 -5.52
CA HIS A 9 -9.94 -5.66 -6.57
C HIS A 9 -9.94 -4.75 -7.81
N PHE A 10 -9.62 -5.33 -8.97
CA PHE A 10 -9.81 -4.72 -10.29
C PHE A 10 -11.02 -5.36 -10.95
N ALA A 11 -12.14 -4.63 -11.01
CA ALA A 11 -13.28 -5.04 -11.81
C ALA A 11 -13.02 -4.69 -13.29
N SER A 12 -13.24 -5.65 -14.18
CA SER A 12 -13.27 -5.46 -15.64
C SER A 12 -14.39 -6.30 -16.24
N SER A 13 -14.92 -5.88 -17.39
CA SER A 13 -15.96 -6.61 -18.13
C SER A 13 -15.51 -8.00 -18.59
N ALA A 14 -14.19 -8.20 -18.72
CA ALA A 14 -13.59 -9.48 -19.11
C ALA A 14 -13.27 -10.41 -17.93
N GLY A 15 -13.56 -9.99 -16.70
CA GLY A 15 -13.21 -10.71 -15.47
C GLY A 15 -12.47 -9.83 -14.46
N GLY A 16 -12.55 -10.18 -13.18
CA GLY A 16 -11.90 -9.46 -12.10
C GLY A 16 -10.51 -9.98 -11.77
N LEU A 17 -9.60 -9.09 -11.34
CA LEU A 17 -8.32 -9.47 -10.73
C LEU A 17 -8.33 -9.08 -9.25
N ASP A 18 -8.05 -10.05 -8.39
CA ASP A 18 -7.87 -9.84 -6.95
C ASP A 18 -6.39 -9.99 -6.58
N LEU A 19 -5.85 -8.98 -5.90
CA LEU A 19 -4.56 -9.06 -5.22
C LEU A 19 -4.81 -9.13 -3.72
N ASP A 20 -4.83 -10.34 -3.16
CA ASP A 20 -4.90 -10.56 -1.71
C ASP A 20 -3.57 -10.16 -1.08
N TRP A 21 -3.60 -9.28 -0.07
CA TRP A 21 -2.40 -8.75 0.58
C TRP A 21 -1.50 -9.85 1.16
N LYS A 22 -2.09 -10.92 1.70
CA LYS A 22 -1.36 -12.03 2.31
C LYS A 22 -0.76 -12.99 1.27
N ALA A 23 -1.26 -12.98 0.04
CA ALA A 23 -0.74 -13.78 -1.06
C ALA A 23 0.42 -13.10 -1.81
N LEU A 24 0.69 -11.82 -1.51
CA LEU A 24 1.80 -11.09 -2.11
C LEU A 24 3.13 -11.57 -1.52
N SER A 25 4.14 -11.66 -2.37
CA SER A 25 5.52 -11.96 -1.98
C SER A 25 6.31 -10.68 -1.67
N THR A 26 6.04 -9.59 -2.38
CA THR A 26 6.70 -8.30 -2.17
C THR A 26 5.74 -7.14 -2.44
N ILE A 27 5.97 -6.01 -1.79
CA ILE A 27 5.31 -4.74 -2.12
C ILE A 27 6.36 -3.63 -2.18
N ASP A 28 6.11 -2.60 -2.99
CA ASP A 28 6.88 -1.36 -2.96
C ASP A 28 6.05 -0.19 -3.50
N LEU A 29 6.37 1.02 -3.06
CA LEU A 29 5.81 2.27 -3.57
C LEU A 29 6.90 2.98 -4.37
N VAL A 30 6.90 2.74 -5.68
CA VAL A 30 7.94 3.24 -6.60
C VAL A 30 7.76 4.74 -6.86
N SER A 31 6.51 5.20 -6.89
CA SER A 31 6.15 6.61 -6.98
C SER A 31 4.85 6.87 -6.23
N VAL A 32 4.47 8.14 -6.06
CA VAL A 32 3.19 8.52 -5.43
C VAL A 32 1.96 7.91 -6.11
N ALA A 33 2.09 7.49 -7.37
CA ALA A 33 1.01 6.91 -8.17
C ALA A 33 1.35 5.51 -8.72
N THR A 34 2.39 4.84 -8.20
CA THR A 34 2.83 3.53 -8.70
C THR A 34 3.11 2.57 -7.56
N PHE A 35 2.20 1.60 -7.41
CA PHE A 35 2.33 0.49 -6.47
C PHE A 35 2.87 -0.73 -7.22
N GLN A 36 4.00 -1.26 -6.78
CA GLN A 36 4.62 -2.45 -7.37
C GLN A 36 4.46 -3.63 -6.42
N THR A 37 4.11 -4.80 -6.95
CA THR A 37 4.02 -6.02 -6.15
C THR A 37 4.43 -7.25 -6.93
N SER A 38 4.71 -8.35 -6.24
CA SER A 38 4.88 -9.66 -6.85
C SER A 38 4.11 -10.71 -6.06
N PHE A 39 3.70 -11.78 -6.74
CA PHE A 39 3.02 -12.94 -6.17
C PHE A 39 3.38 -14.20 -6.96
N VAL A 40 3.07 -15.37 -6.41
CA VAL A 40 3.21 -16.65 -7.13
C VAL A 40 1.86 -17.01 -7.71
N ASN A 41 1.80 -17.22 -9.03
CA ASN A 41 0.55 -17.62 -9.69
C ASN A 41 0.24 -19.11 -9.44
N THR A 42 -0.90 -19.57 -9.95
CA THR A 42 -1.34 -20.97 -9.85
C THR A 42 -0.40 -21.97 -10.52
N HIS A 43 0.49 -21.51 -11.42
CA HIS A 43 1.51 -22.32 -12.08
C HIS A 43 2.85 -22.31 -11.32
N GLY A 44 2.92 -21.72 -10.12
CA GLY A 44 4.15 -21.63 -9.33
C GLY A 44 5.14 -20.57 -9.85
N GLN A 45 4.76 -19.76 -10.84
CA GLN A 45 5.62 -18.73 -11.40
C GLN A 45 5.49 -17.44 -10.62
N ARG A 46 6.63 -16.79 -10.34
CA ARG A 46 6.64 -15.46 -9.73
C ARG A 46 6.28 -14.41 -10.77
N VAL A 47 5.14 -13.76 -10.57
CA VAL A 47 4.65 -12.67 -11.40
C VAL A 47 4.92 -11.36 -10.69
N LYS A 48 5.49 -10.38 -11.39
CA LYS A 48 5.69 -9.01 -10.92
C LYS A 48 4.72 -8.10 -11.67
N THR A 49 3.99 -7.25 -10.93
CA THR A 49 3.02 -6.33 -11.50
C THR A 49 3.23 -4.90 -10.99
N MET A 50 2.88 -3.93 -11.81
CA MET A 50 2.86 -2.51 -11.48
C MET A 50 1.46 -1.97 -11.67
N VAL A 51 0.93 -1.34 -10.62
CA VAL A 51 -0.39 -0.72 -10.61
C VAL A 51 -0.20 0.79 -10.63
N HIS A 52 -0.62 1.41 -11.73
CA HIS A 52 -0.64 2.86 -11.88
C HIS A 52 -2.01 3.40 -11.43
N THR A 53 -2.03 4.12 -10.32
CA THR A 53 -3.27 4.64 -9.74
C THR A 53 -2.97 5.81 -8.79
N PRO A 54 -3.84 6.85 -8.72
CA PRO A 54 -3.68 7.91 -7.74
C PRO A 54 -3.81 7.43 -6.29
N TRP A 55 -4.26 6.19 -6.08
CA TRP A 55 -4.46 5.57 -4.77
C TRP A 55 -3.31 4.62 -4.40
N ALA A 56 -2.15 4.72 -5.07
CA ALA A 56 -1.04 3.80 -4.90
C ALA A 56 -0.46 3.86 -3.47
N SER A 57 -0.34 5.05 -2.90
CA SER A 57 0.09 5.24 -1.51
C SER A 57 -0.87 4.58 -0.51
N LEU A 58 -2.19 4.65 -0.77
CA LEU A 58 -3.20 3.97 0.04
C LEU A 58 -3.09 2.46 -0.08
N ALA A 59 -2.99 1.93 -1.32
CA ALA A 59 -2.83 0.50 -1.55
C ALA A 59 -1.56 -0.04 -0.87
N PHE A 60 -0.45 0.70 -0.97
CA PHE A 60 0.78 0.39 -0.26
C PHE A 60 0.57 0.36 1.25
N ALA A 61 -0.03 1.42 1.83
CA ALA A 61 -0.22 1.51 3.27
C ALA A 61 -1.07 0.36 3.82
N VAL A 62 -2.18 0.05 3.14
CA VAL A 62 -3.07 -1.05 3.56
C VAL A 62 -2.36 -2.40 3.43
N ALA A 63 -1.68 -2.67 2.32
CA ALA A 63 -0.93 -3.91 2.14
C ALA A 63 0.22 -4.04 3.16
N ALA A 64 0.94 -2.95 3.42
CA ALA A 64 2.05 -2.94 4.36
C ALA A 64 1.59 -3.19 5.80
N ILE A 65 0.54 -2.51 6.25
CA ILE A 65 -0.01 -2.69 7.61
C ILE A 65 -0.56 -4.11 7.80
N THR A 66 -1.16 -4.70 6.76
CA THR A 66 -1.86 -5.99 6.87
C THR A 66 -0.96 -7.21 6.69
N ALA A 67 0.08 -7.12 5.85
CA ALA A 67 0.90 -8.27 5.47
C ALA A 67 2.42 -8.02 5.55
N PHE A 68 2.89 -6.77 5.61
CA PHE A 68 4.33 -6.45 5.64
C PHE A 68 4.67 -5.43 6.74
N PRO A 69 4.40 -5.73 8.03
CA PRO A 69 4.58 -4.75 9.12
C PRO A 69 6.05 -4.34 9.31
N ALA A 70 7.01 -5.20 8.93
CA ALA A 70 8.43 -4.91 8.98
C ALA A 70 8.97 -4.17 7.72
N HIS A 71 8.09 -3.67 6.83
CA HIS A 71 8.53 -3.05 5.59
C HIS A 71 9.29 -1.73 5.85
N PRO A 72 10.51 -1.53 5.29
CA PRO A 72 11.33 -0.35 5.58
C PRO A 72 10.64 0.99 5.30
N ARG A 73 9.92 1.10 4.18
CA ARG A 73 9.15 2.32 3.87
C ARG A 73 8.02 2.58 4.86
N LEU A 74 7.38 1.53 5.39
CA LEU A 74 6.32 1.70 6.39
C LEU A 74 6.92 2.25 7.69
N LEU A 75 8.00 1.63 8.16
CA LEU A 75 8.69 2.01 9.40
C LEU A 75 9.31 3.41 9.34
N SER A 76 9.90 3.77 8.21
CA SER A 76 10.50 5.11 8.00
C SER A 76 9.47 6.20 7.71
N GLY A 77 8.21 5.86 7.42
CA GLY A 77 7.22 6.83 6.95
C GLY A 77 7.48 7.35 5.52
N GLY A 78 8.49 6.84 4.81
CA GLY A 78 8.88 7.27 3.46
C GLY A 78 7.90 6.92 2.34
N TRP A 79 6.69 6.47 2.69
CA TRP A 79 5.58 6.24 1.77
C TRP A 79 4.65 7.46 1.64
N LEU A 80 4.76 8.42 2.54
CA LEU A 80 4.05 9.70 2.46
C LEU A 80 4.87 10.72 1.65
N PRO A 81 4.21 11.61 0.89
CA PRO A 81 4.91 12.72 0.25
C PRO A 81 5.62 13.63 1.27
N PRO A 82 6.77 14.22 0.92
CA PRO A 82 7.42 15.21 1.77
C PRO A 82 6.46 16.35 2.17
N GLY A 83 6.46 16.68 3.46
CA GLY A 83 5.60 17.73 4.02
C GLY A 83 4.10 17.38 4.04
N PHE A 84 3.72 16.11 3.89
CA PHE A 84 2.32 15.68 3.96
C PHE A 84 1.66 16.11 5.27
N GLU A 85 2.29 15.82 6.41
CA GLU A 85 1.76 16.19 7.73
C GLU A 85 1.60 17.71 7.90
N GLN A 86 2.57 18.49 7.41
CA GLN A 86 2.53 19.96 7.45
C GLN A 86 1.38 20.51 6.59
N LYS A 87 1.15 19.92 5.39
CA LYS A 87 0.01 20.28 4.54
C LYS A 87 -1.30 19.92 5.23
N CYS A 88 -1.42 18.73 5.81
CA CYS A 88 -2.59 18.29 6.55
C CYS A 88 -2.91 19.21 7.74
N ALA A 89 -1.89 19.61 8.51
CA ALA A 89 -2.03 20.60 9.58
C ALA A 89 -2.53 21.95 9.06
N ARG A 90 -1.97 22.45 7.93
CA ARG A 90 -2.41 23.68 7.29
C ARG A 90 -3.88 23.65 6.84
N PHE A 91 -4.38 22.49 6.45
CA PHE A 91 -5.79 22.29 6.09
C PHE A 91 -6.71 21.95 7.28
N GLY A 92 -6.23 22.11 8.53
CA GLY A 92 -7.03 21.84 9.73
C GLY A 92 -7.38 20.35 9.90
N ARG A 93 -6.51 19.46 9.40
CA ARG A 93 -6.60 18.00 9.55
C ARG A 93 -5.27 17.47 10.08
N PRO A 94 -4.87 17.80 11.33
CA PRO A 94 -3.61 17.34 11.86
C PRO A 94 -3.55 15.80 11.86
N CYS A 95 -2.67 15.23 11.04
CA CYS A 95 -2.32 13.81 11.14
C CYS A 95 -1.54 13.63 12.43
N ARG A 96 -1.99 12.74 13.33
CA ARG A 96 -1.25 12.44 14.57
C ARG A 96 0.16 11.96 14.20
N PRO A 97 1.23 12.43 14.88
CA PRO A 97 2.57 11.96 14.58
C PRO A 97 2.71 10.47 14.88
N ALA A 98 3.47 9.77 14.03
CA ALA A 98 3.74 8.32 14.10
C ALA A 98 4.31 7.85 15.46
N ALA A 99 4.83 8.76 16.29
CA ALA A 99 5.35 8.47 17.62
C ALA A 99 4.32 7.79 18.56
N THR A 100 3.02 8.04 18.39
CA THR A 100 1.98 7.40 19.22
C THR A 100 1.64 5.98 18.77
N LEU A 101 2.03 5.56 17.56
CA LEU A 101 1.76 4.22 17.01
C LEU A 101 2.87 3.21 17.29
N ALA A 102 4.07 3.67 17.69
CA ALA A 102 5.20 2.82 18.07
C ALA A 102 5.23 2.47 19.57
N ALA A 103 4.25 2.95 20.35
CA ALA A 103 4.11 2.57 21.75
C ALA A 103 3.54 1.15 21.84
N PRO A 104 4.18 0.22 22.56
CA PRO A 104 3.58 -1.07 22.85
C PRO A 104 2.32 -0.84 23.70
N GLN A 105 1.21 -1.46 23.29
CA GLN A 105 0.03 -1.65 24.14
C GLN A 105 0.30 -2.79 25.13
#